data_AF-A0A644XPJ6-F1
#
_entry.id   AF-A0A644XPJ6-F1
#
_cell.length_a   1.000
_cell.length_b   1.000
_cell.length_c   1.000
_cell.angle_alpha   90.00
_cell.angle_beta   90.00
_cell.angle_gamma   90.00
#
_symmetry.space_group_name_H-M   'P 1'
#
loop_
_entity.id
_entity.type
_entity.pdbx_description
1 polymer ?
#
loop_
_entity_poly.entity_id
_entity_poly.type
_entity_poly.pdbx_seq_one_letter_code
_entity_poly.pdbx_strand_id
1 'polypeptide(L)'
;MNMLKGVTIGQHYPADSVIHKMDARFKIVMILLYVIALFMAAGPISYGLMIVFAISVIICSKIPLKFIIRGLRPILWIVGFTLILHTFSTQEGDLVWQWSRFSVYNGGILRGVMMGLRLILLISITSLLTLTTTPIDLTDGLEALLKPFKKIGLPAHELAMMMTIALRFVPTLIEEADKIIKAQTARGADFEEGGLIARGKSMLPILVPLFISAFRRADDLAMAMEARCYRGGENRTKMKELKSGVRDYLGVISLSLLMAIMMYFRFSKLDSWTALL
;
A
#
# COMPACT_ATOMS: atom_id res chain seq x y z
N MET A 1 20.60 -22.50 5.01
CA MET A 1 19.98 -21.40 4.25
C MET A 1 18.72 -20.91 4.95
N ASN A 2 18.65 -19.62 5.33
CA ASN A 2 17.42 -19.00 5.85
C ASN A 2 16.65 -18.34 4.68
N MET A 3 16.07 -19.12 3.76
CA MET A 3 15.31 -18.57 2.63
C MET A 3 14.06 -17.78 3.08
N LEU A 4 13.58 -18.01 4.32
CA LEU A 4 12.30 -17.47 4.82
C LEU A 4 12.44 -16.40 5.92
N LYS A 5 13.65 -16.12 6.44
CA LYS A 5 13.84 -15.06 7.46
C LYS A 5 13.73 -13.63 6.94
N GLY A 6 13.59 -13.44 5.62
CA GLY A 6 13.40 -12.12 5.00
C GLY A 6 11.94 -11.71 4.83
N VAL A 7 10.99 -12.59 5.18
CA VAL A 7 9.56 -12.35 4.99
C VAL A 7 9.06 -11.40 6.09
N THR A 8 9.38 -10.11 5.92
CA THR A 8 8.85 -9.00 6.71
C THR A 8 7.40 -8.70 6.29
N ILE A 9 6.54 -9.71 6.33
CA ILE A 9 5.11 -9.53 6.02
C ILE A 9 4.47 -8.71 7.14
N GLY A 10 3.84 -7.60 6.75
CA GLY A 10 3.11 -6.73 7.68
C GLY A 10 4.03 -5.93 8.59
N GLN A 11 4.92 -5.10 8.03
CA GLN A 11 5.73 -4.13 8.78
C GLN A 11 4.85 -3.03 9.40
N HIS A 12 3.97 -3.39 10.33
CA HIS A 12 3.37 -2.44 11.23
C HIS A 12 4.46 -1.98 12.20
N TYR A 13 4.72 -0.68 12.26
CA TYR A 13 5.62 -0.12 13.25
C TYR A 13 4.82 0.20 14.51
N PRO A 14 5.04 -0.50 15.64
CA PRO A 14 4.31 -0.21 16.86
C PRO A 14 4.78 1.14 17.41
N ALA A 15 3.98 2.17 17.24
CA ALA A 15 4.21 3.49 17.82
C ALA A 15 2.93 4.08 18.39
N ASP A 16 3.07 4.78 19.52
CA ASP A 16 1.97 5.51 20.15
C ASP A 16 1.85 6.92 19.54
N SER A 17 1.04 7.04 18.50
CA SER A 17 0.72 8.33 17.87
C SER A 17 -0.76 8.53 17.63
N VAL A 18 -1.14 9.79 17.38
CA VAL A 18 -2.53 10.17 17.08
C VAL A 18 -3.03 9.38 15.89
N ILE A 19 -2.20 9.22 14.86
CA ILE A 19 -2.53 8.50 13.63
C ILE A 19 -2.64 7.00 13.89
N HIS A 20 -1.77 6.38 14.70
CA HIS A 20 -1.90 4.95 15.00
C HIS A 20 -3.24 4.62 15.67
N LYS A 21 -3.75 5.53 16.51
CA LYS A 21 -5.03 5.39 17.24
C LYS A 21 -6.28 5.71 16.41
N MET A 22 -6.12 6.15 15.16
CA MET A 22 -7.24 6.38 14.24
C MET A 22 -7.78 5.08 13.67
N ASP A 23 -9.07 5.06 13.40
CA ASP A 23 -9.77 3.94 12.80
C ASP A 23 -9.29 3.67 11.36
N ALA A 24 -9.06 2.39 11.02
CA ALA A 24 -8.55 1.98 9.72
C ALA A 24 -9.44 2.41 8.53
N ARG A 25 -10.78 2.37 8.71
CA ARG A 25 -11.75 2.85 7.71
C ARG A 25 -11.49 4.30 7.28
N PHE A 26 -11.22 5.18 8.24
CA PHE A 26 -10.97 6.59 7.97
C PHE A 26 -9.61 6.79 7.34
N LYS A 27 -8.59 6.03 7.74
CA LYS A 27 -7.27 6.07 7.08
C LYS A 27 -7.35 5.69 5.60
N ILE A 28 -8.11 4.64 5.26
CA ILE A 28 -8.33 4.23 3.86
C ILE A 28 -9.01 5.36 3.07
N VAL A 29 -10.10 5.94 3.60
CA VAL A 29 -10.81 7.04 2.96
C VAL A 29 -9.92 8.28 2.81
N MET A 30 -9.16 8.63 3.85
CA MET A 30 -8.24 9.76 3.84
C MET A 30 -7.16 9.62 2.77
N ILE A 31 -6.61 8.43 2.58
CA ILE A 31 -5.61 8.18 1.53
C ILE A 31 -6.23 8.26 0.15
N LEU A 32 -7.43 7.72 -0.03
CA LEU A 32 -8.16 7.84 -1.29
C LEU A 32 -8.38 9.32 -1.64
N LEU A 33 -8.86 10.12 -0.68
CA LEU A 33 -9.03 11.57 -0.84
C LEU A 33 -7.72 12.28 -1.16
N TYR A 34 -6.64 11.93 -0.45
CA TYR A 34 -5.31 12.51 -0.69
C TYR A 34 -4.79 12.19 -2.10
N VAL A 35 -4.95 10.94 -2.56
CA VAL A 35 -4.55 10.54 -3.91
C VAL A 35 -5.33 11.32 -4.95
N ILE A 36 -6.65 11.45 -4.80
CA ILE A 36 -7.48 12.25 -5.72
C ILE A 36 -7.01 13.71 -5.73
N ALA A 37 -6.81 14.31 -4.55
CA ALA A 37 -6.31 15.69 -4.45
C ALA A 37 -4.93 15.88 -5.12
N LEU A 38 -4.05 14.89 -5.02
CA LEU A 38 -2.72 14.89 -5.64
C LEU A 38 -2.80 14.87 -7.17
N PHE A 39 -3.70 14.07 -7.74
CA PHE A 39 -3.94 14.09 -9.20
C PHE A 39 -4.60 15.38 -9.69
N MET A 40 -5.29 16.10 -8.81
CA MET A 40 -5.83 17.43 -9.12
C MET A 40 -4.81 18.55 -9.05
N ALA A 41 -3.67 18.34 -8.37
CA ALA A 41 -2.58 19.31 -8.26
C ALA A 41 -1.97 19.65 -9.62
N ALA A 42 -1.92 20.93 -9.95
CA ALA A 42 -1.44 21.43 -11.24
C ALA A 42 -0.35 22.52 -11.10
N GLY A 43 -0.40 23.34 -10.04
CA GLY A 43 0.52 24.45 -9.82
C GLY A 43 1.55 24.21 -8.71
N PRO A 44 2.57 25.08 -8.60
CA PRO A 44 3.61 24.96 -7.58
C PRO A 44 3.05 25.19 -6.18
N ILE A 45 2.04 26.05 -6.03
CA ILE A 45 1.34 26.32 -4.77
C ILE A 45 0.60 25.06 -4.32
N SER A 46 -0.12 24.41 -5.23
CA SER A 46 -0.83 23.15 -4.96
C SER A 46 0.11 22.03 -4.48
N TYR A 47 1.27 21.87 -5.11
CA TYR A 47 2.28 20.91 -4.65
C TYR A 47 2.89 21.30 -3.29
N GLY A 48 3.14 22.60 -3.06
CA GLY A 48 3.61 23.10 -1.78
C GLY A 48 2.65 22.76 -0.63
N LEU A 49 1.35 22.98 -0.82
CA LEU A 49 0.32 22.61 0.17
C LEU A 49 0.30 21.10 0.44
N MET A 50 0.42 20.28 -0.61
CA MET A 50 0.47 18.82 -0.47
C MET A 50 1.72 18.35 0.28
N ILE A 51 2.89 18.98 0.05
CA ILE A 51 4.12 18.70 0.81
C ILE A 51 3.93 19.04 2.28
N VAL A 52 3.43 20.25 2.59
CA VAL A 52 3.22 20.69 3.98
C VAL A 52 2.25 19.75 4.70
N PHE A 53 1.15 19.38 4.03
CA PHE A 53 0.22 18.41 4.57
C PHE A 53 0.90 17.06 4.82
N ALA A 54 1.64 16.53 3.84
CA ALA A 54 2.32 15.24 4.00
C ALA A 54 3.33 15.25 5.14
N ILE A 55 4.14 16.30 5.28
CA ILE A 55 5.10 16.47 6.37
C ILE A 55 4.36 16.54 7.72
N SER A 56 3.26 17.28 7.81
CA SER A 56 2.46 17.37 9.04
C SER A 56 1.96 15.99 9.49
N VAL A 57 1.45 15.17 8.56
CA VAL A 57 1.00 13.80 8.82
C VAL A 57 2.17 12.92 9.24
N ILE A 58 3.33 13.02 8.59
CA ILE A 58 4.54 12.26 8.97
C ILE A 58 4.96 12.61 10.41
N ILE A 59 4.99 13.89 10.76
CA ILE A 59 5.35 14.34 12.13
C ILE A 59 4.33 13.82 13.14
N CYS A 60 3.02 13.96 12.86
CA CYS A 60 1.96 13.44 13.72
C CYS A 60 1.99 11.91 13.86
N SER A 61 2.55 11.20 12.86
CA SER A 61 2.68 9.73 12.89
C SER A 61 3.74 9.25 13.87
N LYS A 62 4.73 10.09 14.22
CA LYS A 62 5.92 9.74 15.01
C LYS A 62 6.74 8.57 14.44
N ILE A 63 6.63 8.32 13.13
CA ILE A 63 7.41 7.28 12.45
C ILE A 63 8.82 7.81 12.16
N PRO A 64 9.88 7.03 12.41
CA PRO A 64 11.23 7.47 12.06
C PRO A 64 11.36 7.64 10.55
N LEU A 65 11.90 8.78 10.10
CA LEU A 65 12.10 9.08 8.66
C LEU A 65 12.88 7.97 7.93
N LYS A 66 13.73 7.23 8.63
CA LYS A 66 14.48 6.08 8.10
C LYS A 66 13.58 5.02 7.47
N PHE A 67 12.39 4.76 8.04
CA PHE A 67 11.45 3.79 7.48
C PHE A 67 10.80 4.30 6.19
N ILE A 68 10.45 5.58 6.14
CA ILE A 68 9.87 6.23 4.95
C ILE A 68 10.90 6.27 3.82
N ILE A 69 12.14 6.68 4.11
CA ILE A 69 13.23 6.72 3.13
C ILE A 69 13.55 5.32 2.58
N ARG A 70 13.46 4.28 3.42
CA ARG A 70 13.63 2.90 2.97
C ARG A 70 12.55 2.48 1.97
N GLY A 71 11.30 2.90 2.19
CA GLY A 71 10.20 2.71 1.25
C GLY A 71 10.38 3.47 -0.07
N LEU A 72 11.00 4.65 -0.03
CA LEU A 72 11.27 5.46 -1.22
C LEU A 72 12.45 4.96 -2.06
N ARG A 73 13.43 4.27 -1.46
CA ARG A 73 14.66 3.80 -2.13
C ARG A 73 14.44 3.10 -3.48
N PRO A 74 13.54 2.09 -3.63
CA PRO A 74 13.31 1.47 -4.93
C PRO A 74 12.66 2.44 -5.93
N ILE A 75 11.85 3.39 -5.48
CA ILE A 75 11.16 4.33 -6.36
C ILE A 75 12.06 5.48 -6.80
N LEU A 76 13.11 5.84 -6.06
CA LEU A 76 14.06 6.86 -6.50
C LEU A 76 14.65 6.54 -7.89
N TRP A 77 14.84 5.26 -8.22
CA TRP A 77 15.23 4.83 -9.56
C TRP A 77 14.17 5.17 -10.61
N ILE A 78 12.89 4.89 -10.32
CA ILE A 78 11.77 5.23 -11.20
C ILE A 78 11.65 6.74 -11.35
N VAL A 79 11.76 7.51 -10.27
CA VAL A 79 11.70 8.98 -10.29
C VAL A 79 12.81 9.55 -11.17
N GLY A 80 14.06 9.09 -10.98
CA GLY A 80 15.18 9.49 -11.83
C GLY A 80 14.94 9.16 -13.30
N PHE A 81 14.46 7.96 -13.60
CA PHE A 81 14.12 7.56 -14.95
C PHE A 81 13.00 8.43 -15.55
N THR A 82 11.93 8.71 -14.80
CA THR A 82 10.83 9.56 -15.28
C THR A 82 11.25 11.00 -15.54
N LEU A 83 12.18 11.54 -14.74
CA LEU A 83 12.71 12.88 -14.90
C LEU A 83 13.56 12.96 -16.17
N ILE A 84 14.42 11.96 -16.41
CA ILE A 84 15.18 11.84 -17.66
C ILE A 84 14.22 11.78 -18.85
N LEU A 85 13.22 10.89 -18.83
CA LEU A 85 12.27 10.76 -19.93
C LEU A 85 11.49 12.05 -20.20
N HIS A 86 10.98 12.74 -19.18
CA HIS A 86 10.24 13.99 -19.38
C HIS A 86 11.13 15.11 -19.91
N THR A 87 12.38 15.18 -19.45
CA THR A 87 13.36 16.19 -19.88
C THR A 87 13.68 16.06 -21.37
N PHE A 88 13.78 14.83 -21.90
CA PHE A 88 14.11 14.57 -23.30
C PHE A 88 12.91 14.40 -24.23
N SER A 89 11.75 13.97 -23.71
CA SER A 89 10.57 13.68 -24.53
C SER A 89 9.58 14.84 -24.61
N THR A 90 9.61 15.78 -23.64
CA THR A 90 8.62 16.87 -23.60
C THR A 90 9.20 18.12 -24.23
N GLN A 91 8.65 18.48 -25.39
CA GLN A 91 9.09 19.65 -26.16
C GLN A 91 8.16 20.84 -25.92
N GLU A 92 8.16 21.37 -24.70
CA GLU A 92 7.30 22.49 -24.33
C GLU A 92 8.08 23.59 -23.58
N GLY A 93 7.84 24.85 -23.96
CA GLY A 93 8.47 26.04 -23.37
C GLY A 93 9.74 26.47 -24.10
N ASP A 94 10.57 27.28 -23.42
CA ASP A 94 11.81 27.80 -23.99
C ASP A 94 12.91 26.73 -24.05
N LEU A 95 13.70 26.81 -25.11
CA LEU A 95 14.85 25.95 -25.34
C LEU A 95 15.99 26.36 -24.41
N VAL A 96 16.32 25.53 -23.43
CA VAL A 96 17.41 25.80 -22.48
C VAL A 96 18.73 25.28 -23.01
N TRP A 97 18.71 24.11 -23.65
CA TRP A 97 19.92 23.49 -24.19
C TRP A 97 19.58 22.58 -25.37
N GLN A 98 20.39 22.63 -26.43
CA GLN A 98 20.23 21.78 -27.61
C GLN A 98 21.55 21.12 -27.96
N TRP A 99 21.55 19.80 -28.05
CA TRP A 99 22.67 19.02 -28.55
C TRP A 99 22.20 18.07 -29.66
N SER A 100 22.52 18.45 -30.91
CA SER A 100 22.21 17.73 -32.16
C SER A 100 20.74 17.29 -32.31
N ARG A 101 20.32 16.17 -31.71
CA ARG A 101 18.95 15.62 -31.77
C ARG A 101 18.20 15.61 -30.43
N PHE A 102 18.87 16.03 -29.35
CA PHE A 102 18.28 16.15 -28.02
C PHE A 102 18.12 17.63 -27.68
N SER A 103 16.87 18.08 -27.54
CA SER A 103 16.53 19.42 -27.08
C SER A 103 15.91 19.33 -25.69
N VAL A 104 16.50 20.08 -24.76
CA VAL A 104 16.04 20.20 -23.39
C VAL A 104 15.26 21.48 -23.24
N TYR A 105 13.98 21.34 -22.93
CA TYR A 105 13.06 22.45 -22.71
C TYR A 105 12.78 22.64 -21.23
N ASN A 106 12.56 23.89 -20.82
CA ASN A 106 12.26 24.21 -19.43
C ASN A 106 10.98 23.50 -18.94
N GLY A 107 9.94 23.43 -19.79
CA GLY A 107 8.70 22.72 -19.48
C GLY A 107 8.88 21.21 -19.27
N GLY A 108 9.83 20.59 -19.96
CA GLY A 108 10.16 19.16 -19.78
C GLY A 108 10.82 18.86 -18.44
N ILE A 109 11.76 19.70 -18.02
CA ILE A 109 12.38 19.60 -16.69
C ILE A 109 11.33 19.78 -15.60
N LEU A 110 10.52 20.84 -15.71
CA LEU A 110 9.51 21.17 -14.70
C LEU A 110 8.45 20.06 -14.57
N ARG A 111 7.95 19.51 -15.68
CA ARG A 111 7.02 18.37 -15.67
C ARG A 111 7.66 17.12 -15.08
N GLY A 112 8.94 16.86 -15.39
CA GLY A 112 9.69 15.76 -14.82
C GLY A 112 9.83 15.86 -13.30
N VAL A 113 10.17 17.06 -12.80
CA VAL A 113 10.24 17.33 -11.36
C VAL A 113 8.88 17.19 -10.69
N MET A 114 7.82 17.74 -11.28
CA MET A 114 6.46 17.62 -10.74
C MET A 114 5.99 16.17 -10.68
N MET A 115 6.24 15.38 -11.73
CA MET A 115 5.89 13.96 -11.74
C MET A 115 6.70 13.17 -10.72
N GLY A 116 8.00 13.46 -10.58
CA GLY A 116 8.85 12.88 -9.56
C GLY A 116 8.37 13.19 -8.14
N LEU A 117 8.04 14.45 -7.87
CA LEU A 117 7.48 14.89 -6.60
C LEU A 117 6.14 14.22 -6.30
N ARG A 118 5.26 14.12 -7.31
CA ARG A 118 3.97 13.41 -7.22
C ARG A 118 4.16 11.96 -6.79
N LEU A 119 5.10 11.24 -7.40
CA LEU A 119 5.40 9.86 -7.02
C LEU A 119 5.93 9.76 -5.59
N ILE A 120 6.87 10.63 -5.20
CA ILE A 120 7.44 10.65 -3.84
C ILE A 120 6.33 10.89 -2.81
N LEU A 121 5.45 11.87 -3.02
CA LEU A 121 4.35 12.18 -2.11
C LEU A 121 3.32 11.05 -2.01
N LEU A 122 2.95 10.46 -3.15
CA LEU A 122 2.01 9.34 -3.21
C LEU A 122 2.54 8.15 -2.41
N ILE A 123 3.80 7.79 -2.61
CA ILE A 123 4.41 6.65 -1.93
C ILE A 123 4.65 6.93 -0.45
N SER A 124 5.08 8.15 -0.11
CA SER A 124 5.29 8.53 1.29
C SER A 124 4.00 8.36 2.09
N ILE A 125 2.87 8.91 1.62
CA ILE A 125 1.58 8.78 2.33
C ILE A 125 1.02 7.36 2.31
N THR A 126 1.09 6.64 1.18
CA THR A 126 0.59 5.26 1.12
C THR A 126 1.42 4.31 1.98
N SER A 127 2.74 4.51 2.07
CA SER A 127 3.61 3.75 2.98
C SER A 127 3.31 4.01 4.46
N LEU A 128 2.84 5.21 4.82
CA LEU A 128 2.38 5.47 6.19
C LEU A 128 1.19 4.60 6.56
N LEU A 129 0.29 4.25 5.63
CA LEU A 129 -0.84 3.36 5.93
C LEU A 129 -0.37 1.99 6.42
N THR A 130 0.55 1.40 5.66
CA THR A 130 1.06 0.06 5.91
C THR A 130 1.95 0.02 7.15
N LEU A 131 2.63 1.12 7.47
CA LEU A 131 3.39 1.26 8.72
C LEU A 131 2.48 1.50 9.94
N THR A 132 1.41 2.30 9.81
CA THR A 132 0.57 2.73 10.94
C THR A 132 -0.64 1.83 11.22
N THR A 133 -0.95 0.87 10.35
CA THR A 133 -2.17 0.05 10.44
C THR A 133 -1.83 -1.41 10.23
N THR A 134 -2.32 -2.29 11.11
CA THR A 134 -2.06 -3.72 10.96
C THR A 134 -2.83 -4.28 9.76
N PRO A 135 -2.35 -5.36 9.11
CA PRO A 135 -3.07 -6.00 8.00
C PRO A 135 -4.50 -6.44 8.38
N ILE A 136 -4.71 -6.89 9.62
CA ILE A 136 -6.02 -7.32 10.13
C ILE A 136 -6.96 -6.11 10.29
N ASP A 137 -6.47 -5.01 10.85
CA ASP A 137 -7.28 -3.79 10.98
C ASP A 137 -7.61 -3.19 9.60
N LEU A 138 -6.70 -3.33 8.63
CA LEU A 138 -6.94 -2.91 7.26
C LEU A 138 -8.04 -3.75 6.59
N THR A 139 -8.05 -5.07 6.80
CA THR A 139 -9.12 -5.95 6.29
C THR A 139 -10.46 -5.64 6.96
N ASP A 140 -10.49 -5.41 8.27
CA ASP A 140 -11.71 -5.03 9.00
C ASP A 140 -12.24 -3.66 8.53
N GLY A 141 -11.33 -2.71 8.29
CA GLY A 141 -11.66 -1.39 7.74
C GLY A 141 -12.24 -1.48 6.34
N LEU A 142 -11.65 -2.30 5.47
CA LEU A 142 -12.14 -2.52 4.11
C LEU A 142 -13.50 -3.23 4.11
N GLU A 143 -13.71 -4.22 4.97
CA GLU A 143 -15.00 -4.89 5.16
C GLU A 143 -16.10 -3.86 5.50
N ALA A 144 -15.83 -2.97 6.46
CA ALA A 144 -16.77 -1.95 6.88
C ALA A 144 -17.13 -0.99 5.74
N LEU A 145 -16.15 -0.64 4.89
CA LEU A 145 -16.36 0.21 3.71
C LEU A 145 -17.10 -0.51 2.57
N LEU A 146 -16.94 -1.83 2.46
CA LEU A 146 -17.60 -2.66 1.43
C LEU A 146 -19.01 -3.12 1.84
N LYS A 147 -19.36 -3.07 3.13
CA LYS A 147 -20.70 -3.41 3.65
C LYS A 147 -21.88 -2.80 2.88
N PRO A 148 -21.90 -1.50 2.49
CA PRO A 148 -23.03 -0.94 1.72
C PRO A 148 -23.20 -1.59 0.33
N PHE A 149 -22.12 -2.09 -0.28
CA PHE A 149 -22.15 -2.78 -1.57
C PHE A 149 -22.76 -4.18 -1.49
N LYS A 150 -23.09 -4.66 -0.28
CA LYS A 150 -23.86 -5.91 -0.10
C LYS A 150 -25.18 -5.90 -0.88
N LYS A 151 -25.82 -4.74 -1.02
CA LYS A 151 -27.06 -4.59 -1.80
C LYS A 151 -26.89 -4.91 -3.29
N ILE A 152 -25.65 -4.85 -3.81
CA ILE A 152 -25.30 -5.12 -5.21
C ILE A 152 -24.81 -6.58 -5.35
N GLY A 153 -24.92 -7.40 -4.30
CA GLY A 153 -24.52 -8.80 -4.29
C GLY A 153 -23.08 -9.06 -3.86
N LEU A 154 -22.36 -8.05 -3.33
CA LEU A 154 -20.98 -8.23 -2.86
C LEU A 154 -20.94 -8.92 -1.47
N PRO A 155 -20.33 -10.12 -1.32
CA PRO A 155 -20.26 -10.86 -0.06
C PRO A 155 -19.11 -10.32 0.83
N ALA A 156 -19.26 -9.10 1.35
CA ALA A 156 -18.20 -8.41 2.09
C ALA A 156 -17.72 -9.15 3.34
N HIS A 157 -18.63 -9.82 4.07
CA HIS A 157 -18.31 -10.56 5.30
C HIS A 157 -17.49 -11.81 5.00
N GLU A 158 -17.86 -12.56 3.95
CA GLU A 158 -17.17 -13.76 3.51
C GLU A 158 -15.76 -13.42 3.00
N LEU A 159 -15.62 -12.33 2.25
CA LEU A 159 -14.31 -11.82 1.82
C LEU A 159 -13.42 -11.47 3.01
N ALA A 160 -13.95 -10.76 4.01
CA ALA A 160 -13.20 -10.42 5.22
C ALA A 160 -12.79 -11.65 6.03
N MET A 161 -13.66 -12.65 6.11
CA MET A 161 -13.36 -13.93 6.76
C MET A 161 -12.23 -14.66 6.05
N MET A 162 -12.31 -14.82 4.73
CA MET A 162 -11.27 -15.48 3.93
C MET A 162 -9.93 -14.77 4.08
N MET A 163 -9.92 -13.43 4.03
CA MET A 163 -8.71 -12.64 4.22
C MET A 163 -8.12 -12.79 5.63
N THR A 164 -8.97 -12.78 6.67
CA THR A 164 -8.52 -12.96 8.06
C THR A 164 -7.92 -14.35 8.29
N ILE A 165 -8.57 -15.40 7.74
CA ILE A 165 -8.08 -16.77 7.78
C ILE A 165 -6.74 -16.87 7.04
N ALA A 166 -6.64 -16.30 5.84
CA ALA A 166 -5.42 -16.28 5.06
C ALA A 166 -4.27 -15.59 5.82
N LEU A 167 -4.49 -14.37 6.32
CA LEU A 167 -3.48 -13.62 7.08
C LEU A 167 -3.02 -14.37 8.33
N ARG A 168 -3.92 -15.09 9.01
CA ARG A 168 -3.57 -15.95 10.16
C ARG A 168 -2.76 -17.17 9.75
N PHE A 169 -3.06 -17.79 8.61
CA PHE A 169 -2.37 -18.99 8.16
C PHE A 169 -1.05 -18.72 7.44
N VAL A 170 -0.84 -17.52 6.88
CA VAL A 170 0.41 -17.17 6.19
C VAL A 170 1.66 -17.47 7.05
N PRO A 171 1.79 -16.98 8.30
CA PRO A 171 2.95 -17.32 9.14
C PRO A 171 3.11 -18.82 9.35
N THR A 172 2.01 -19.51 9.64
CA THR A 172 2.03 -20.95 9.93
C THR A 172 2.39 -21.79 8.70
N LEU A 173 2.02 -21.36 7.49
CA LEU A 173 2.37 -22.03 6.23
C LEU A 173 3.84 -21.79 5.87
N ILE A 174 4.38 -20.61 6.20
CA ILE A 174 5.81 -20.32 6.04
C ILE A 174 6.64 -21.21 6.97
N GLU A 175 6.24 -21.36 8.23
CA GLU A 175 6.92 -22.27 9.17
C GLU A 175 6.85 -23.73 8.72
N GLU A 176 5.71 -24.16 8.18
CA GLU A 176 5.56 -25.51 7.64
C GLU A 176 6.44 -25.73 6.40
N ALA A 177 6.46 -24.77 5.49
CA ALA A 177 7.35 -24.79 4.32
C ALA A 177 8.82 -24.89 4.74
N ASP A 178 9.24 -24.13 5.77
CA ASP A 178 10.62 -24.19 6.31
C ASP A 178 10.96 -25.58 6.85
N LYS A 179 10.03 -26.24 7.57
CA LYS A 179 10.20 -27.61 8.05
C LYS A 179 10.31 -28.61 6.90
N ILE A 180 9.46 -28.49 5.88
CA ILE A 180 9.48 -29.38 4.71
C ILE A 180 10.78 -29.21 3.94
N ILE A 181 11.23 -27.98 3.70
CA ILE A 181 12.51 -27.68 3.05
C ILE A 181 13.66 -28.37 3.80
N LYS A 182 13.76 -28.16 5.11
CA LYS A 182 14.81 -28.77 5.94
C LYS A 182 14.77 -30.30 5.92
N ALA A 183 13.57 -30.89 5.98
CA ALA A 183 13.40 -32.34 5.95
C ALA A 183 13.81 -32.93 4.59
N GLN A 184 13.48 -32.27 3.48
CA GLN A 184 13.87 -32.73 2.15
C GLN A 184 15.37 -32.53 1.90
N THR A 185 15.97 -31.42 2.35
CA THR A 185 17.43 -31.23 2.30
C THR A 185 18.16 -32.31 3.10
N ALA A 186 17.64 -32.70 4.27
CA ALA A 186 18.21 -33.81 5.05
C ALA A 186 18.10 -35.18 4.35
N ARG A 187 17.15 -35.33 3.40
CA ARG A 187 17.01 -36.50 2.54
C ARG A 187 17.84 -36.42 1.25
N GLY A 188 18.71 -35.42 1.12
CA GLY A 188 19.59 -35.23 -0.04
C GLY A 188 18.95 -34.48 -1.21
N ALA A 189 17.80 -33.83 -1.01
CA ALA A 189 17.24 -32.95 -2.04
C ALA A 189 18.06 -31.66 -2.14
N ASP A 190 18.60 -31.39 -3.33
CA ASP A 190 19.23 -30.12 -3.66
C ASP A 190 18.24 -29.20 -4.40
N PHE A 191 18.11 -27.97 -3.90
CA PHE A 191 17.23 -26.95 -4.44
C PHE A 191 17.98 -25.81 -5.13
N GLU A 192 19.30 -25.74 -4.98
CA GLU A 192 20.13 -24.65 -5.48
C GLU A 192 20.89 -25.04 -6.75
N GLU A 193 21.14 -26.32 -6.99
CA GLU A 193 21.85 -26.79 -8.17
C GLU A 193 20.95 -27.02 -9.41
N GLY A 194 21.55 -26.95 -10.61
CA GLY A 194 20.90 -27.24 -11.90
C GLY A 194 20.28 -26.03 -12.63
N GLY A 195 19.79 -26.28 -13.85
CA GLY A 195 19.10 -25.29 -14.69
C GLY A 195 17.69 -24.93 -14.20
N LEU A 196 17.08 -23.89 -14.77
CA LEU A 196 15.75 -23.38 -14.38
C LEU A 196 14.67 -24.48 -14.29
N ILE A 197 14.65 -25.42 -15.25
CA ILE A 197 13.68 -26.54 -15.29
C ILE A 197 13.95 -27.56 -14.17
N ALA A 198 15.22 -27.87 -13.90
CA ALA A 198 15.61 -28.80 -12.85
C ALA A 198 15.25 -28.23 -11.47
N ARG A 199 15.52 -26.94 -11.25
CA ARG A 199 15.09 -26.21 -10.04
C ARG A 199 13.57 -26.15 -9.89
N GLY A 200 12.83 -25.97 -10.99
CA GLY A 200 11.36 -26.04 -10.94
C GLY A 200 10.85 -27.41 -10.50
N LYS A 201 11.44 -28.50 -11.03
CA LYS A 201 11.09 -29.86 -10.63
C LYS A 201 11.47 -30.17 -9.18
N SER A 202 12.60 -29.65 -8.70
CA SER A 202 13.02 -29.85 -7.30
C SER A 202 12.11 -29.16 -6.29
N MET A 203 11.21 -28.25 -6.70
CA MET A 203 10.21 -27.68 -5.79
C MET A 203 9.00 -28.61 -5.52
N LEU A 204 8.74 -29.62 -6.36
CA LEU A 204 7.58 -30.52 -6.20
C LEU A 204 7.52 -31.24 -4.84
N PRO A 205 8.63 -31.77 -4.28
CA PRO A 205 8.65 -32.39 -2.95
C PRO A 205 8.34 -31.43 -1.80
N ILE A 206 8.40 -30.11 -2.03
CA ILE A 206 7.97 -29.09 -1.06
C ILE A 206 6.50 -28.74 -1.27
N LEU A 207 6.12 -28.52 -2.53
CA LEU A 207 4.81 -28.01 -2.92
C LEU A 207 3.69 -29.03 -2.59
N VAL A 208 3.88 -30.31 -2.95
CA VAL A 208 2.84 -31.33 -2.78
C VAL A 208 2.50 -31.57 -1.29
N PRO A 209 3.46 -31.79 -0.38
CA PRO A 209 3.15 -31.93 1.05
C PRO A 209 2.53 -30.66 1.65
N LEU A 210 3.00 -29.48 1.23
CA LEU A 210 2.44 -28.21 1.71
C LEU A 210 0.96 -28.05 1.32
N PHE A 211 0.59 -28.42 0.08
CA PHE A 211 -0.81 -28.43 -0.35
C PHE A 211 -1.66 -29.40 0.47
N ILE A 212 -1.19 -30.64 0.66
CA ILE A 212 -1.92 -31.65 1.45
C ILE A 212 -2.13 -31.14 2.89
N SER A 213 -1.10 -30.54 3.49
CA SER A 213 -1.17 -29.94 4.83
C SER A 213 -2.17 -28.76 4.88
N ALA A 214 -2.16 -27.90 3.87
CA ALA A 214 -3.08 -26.77 3.77
C ALA A 214 -4.55 -27.23 3.62
N PHE A 215 -4.83 -28.24 2.79
CA PHE A 215 -6.17 -28.82 2.63
C PHE A 215 -6.67 -29.44 3.93
N ARG A 216 -5.85 -30.27 4.58
CA ARG A 216 -6.19 -30.86 5.88
C ARG A 216 -6.53 -29.79 6.91
N ARG A 217 -5.74 -28.71 6.96
CA ARG A 217 -5.99 -27.59 7.87
C ARG A 217 -7.28 -26.82 7.54
N ALA A 218 -7.62 -26.71 6.25
CA ALA A 218 -8.88 -26.11 5.84
C ALA A 218 -10.07 -26.96 6.30
N ASP A 219 -10.00 -28.28 6.14
CA ASP A 219 -11.03 -29.23 6.61
C ASP A 219 -11.18 -29.19 8.13
N ASP A 220 -10.06 -29.26 8.87
CA ASP A 220 -10.05 -29.17 10.34
C ASP A 220 -10.64 -27.84 10.82
N LEU A 221 -10.31 -26.73 10.17
CA LEU A 221 -10.86 -25.42 10.48
C LEU A 221 -12.36 -25.37 10.19
N ALA A 222 -12.81 -25.89 9.05
CA ALA A 222 -14.22 -25.92 8.66
C ALA A 222 -15.03 -26.74 9.68
N MET A 223 -14.57 -27.94 10.01
CA MET A 223 -15.20 -28.81 11.01
C MET A 223 -15.26 -28.14 12.39
N ALA A 224 -14.16 -27.49 12.82
CA ALA A 224 -14.13 -26.76 14.08
C ALA A 224 -15.07 -25.53 14.08
N MET A 225 -15.22 -24.87 12.93
CA MET A 225 -16.17 -23.76 12.76
C MET A 225 -17.62 -24.25 12.85
N GLU A 226 -17.96 -25.36 12.19
CA GLU A 226 -19.29 -25.99 12.25
C GLU A 226 -19.62 -26.48 13.67
N ALA A 227 -18.67 -27.11 14.36
CA ALA A 227 -18.82 -27.56 15.74
C ALA A 227 -19.08 -26.38 16.71
N ARG A 228 -18.58 -25.19 16.40
CA ARG A 228 -18.88 -23.93 17.11
C ARG A 228 -20.14 -23.24 16.59
N CYS A 229 -20.96 -23.93 15.80
CA CYS A 229 -22.18 -23.43 15.17
C CYS A 229 -21.96 -22.18 14.30
N TYR A 230 -20.79 -22.05 13.67
CA TYR A 230 -20.51 -20.96 12.75
C TYR A 230 -21.28 -21.18 11.44
N ARG A 231 -22.33 -20.40 11.20
CA ARG A 231 -23.16 -20.49 9.97
C ARG A 231 -22.89 -19.39 8.92
N GLY A 232 -21.92 -18.50 9.16
CA GLY A 232 -21.74 -17.28 8.36
C GLY A 232 -22.96 -16.33 8.41
N GLY A 233 -22.91 -15.18 7.75
CA GLY A 233 -24.11 -14.39 7.48
C GLY A 233 -24.54 -13.32 8.49
N GLU A 234 -25.80 -12.89 8.33
CA GLU A 234 -26.45 -11.76 9.05
C GLU A 234 -26.74 -12.09 10.52
N ASN A 235 -26.93 -11.05 11.35
CA ASN A 235 -27.21 -11.15 12.80
C ASN A 235 -26.06 -11.67 13.68
N ARG A 236 -24.81 -11.50 13.24
CA ARG A 236 -23.62 -11.77 14.06
C ARG A 236 -23.16 -10.55 14.83
N THR A 237 -22.74 -10.75 16.07
CA THR A 237 -22.04 -9.74 16.88
C THR A 237 -20.53 -9.76 16.58
N LYS A 238 -19.90 -8.59 16.54
CA LYS A 238 -18.43 -8.47 16.40
C LYS A 238 -17.80 -8.30 17.78
N MET A 239 -16.79 -9.11 18.09
CA MET A 239 -16.03 -8.98 19.34
C MET A 239 -15.14 -7.72 19.34
N LYS A 240 -14.53 -7.40 18.19
CA LYS A 240 -13.71 -6.21 17.98
C LYS A 240 -14.47 -5.26 17.07
N GLU A 241 -15.02 -4.18 17.64
CA GLU A 241 -15.69 -3.14 16.89
C GLU A 241 -14.74 -1.97 16.61
N LEU A 242 -14.81 -1.43 15.38
CA LEU A 242 -14.10 -0.21 15.00
C LEU A 242 -14.81 0.99 15.64
N LYS A 243 -14.07 1.78 16.44
CA LYS A 243 -14.64 2.88 17.22
C LYS A 243 -14.23 4.21 16.60
N SER A 244 -15.21 4.90 16.01
CA SER A 244 -15.00 6.25 15.49
C SER A 244 -14.71 7.20 16.63
N GLY A 245 -13.57 7.89 16.57
CA GLY A 245 -13.25 9.01 17.45
C GLY A 245 -13.42 10.36 16.75
N VAL A 246 -13.47 11.43 17.53
CA VAL A 246 -13.49 12.83 17.03
C VAL A 246 -12.30 13.11 16.10
N ARG A 247 -11.15 12.51 16.40
CA ARG A 247 -9.92 12.59 15.60
C ARG A 247 -10.11 12.11 14.16
N ASP A 248 -10.94 11.09 13.96
CA ASP A 248 -11.17 10.49 12.65
C ASP A 248 -11.96 11.44 11.74
N TYR A 249 -13.00 12.05 12.29
CA TYR A 249 -13.79 13.06 11.60
C TYR A 249 -12.97 14.32 11.31
N LEU A 250 -12.17 14.79 12.27
CA LEU A 250 -11.25 15.93 12.06
C LEU A 250 -10.25 15.64 10.94
N GLY A 251 -9.69 14.43 10.90
CA GLY A 251 -8.79 14.00 9.82
C GLY A 251 -9.44 14.09 8.45
N VAL A 252 -10.64 13.50 8.28
CA VAL A 252 -11.37 13.57 7.01
C VAL A 252 -11.76 15.00 6.65
N ILE A 253 -12.27 15.79 7.59
CA ILE A 253 -12.64 17.19 7.34
C ILE A 253 -11.42 17.99 6.87
N SER A 254 -10.26 17.82 7.50
CA SER A 254 -9.03 18.50 7.07
C SER A 254 -8.62 18.17 5.63
N LEU A 255 -8.76 16.90 5.23
CA LEU A 255 -8.46 16.45 3.87
C LEU A 255 -9.50 16.88 2.85
N SER A 256 -10.78 16.86 3.22
CA SER A 256 -11.85 17.39 2.38
C SER A 256 -11.70 18.89 2.14
N LEU A 257 -11.29 19.64 3.18
CA LEU A 257 -11.00 21.07 3.06
C LEU A 257 -9.77 21.32 2.18
N LEU A 258 -8.69 20.55 2.35
CA LEU A 258 -7.53 20.58 1.46
C LEU A 258 -7.96 20.32 0.00
N MET A 259 -8.76 19.28 -0.24
CA MET A 259 -9.25 18.96 -1.58
C MET A 259 -10.13 20.07 -2.18
N ALA A 260 -10.98 20.72 -1.38
CA ALA A 260 -11.78 21.86 -1.82
C ALA A 260 -10.92 23.07 -2.20
N ILE A 261 -9.88 23.37 -1.41
CA ILE A 261 -8.90 24.42 -1.72
C ILE A 261 -8.17 24.11 -3.04
N MET A 262 -7.76 22.85 -3.24
CA MET A 262 -7.10 22.41 -4.47
C MET A 262 -8.01 22.53 -5.68
N MET A 263 -9.30 22.19 -5.51
CA MET A 263 -10.31 22.37 -6.55
C MET A 263 -10.50 23.84 -6.89
N TYR A 264 -10.56 24.73 -5.89
CA TYR A 264 -10.63 26.17 -6.09
C TYR A 264 -9.43 26.71 -6.87
N PHE A 265 -8.19 26.33 -6.51
CA PHE A 265 -6.99 26.75 -7.26
C PHE A 265 -6.99 26.27 -8.71
N ARG A 266 -7.51 25.05 -8.95
CA ARG A 266 -7.64 24.51 -10.29
C ARG A 266 -8.67 25.25 -11.14
N PHE A 267 -9.83 25.59 -10.57
CA PHE A 267 -10.90 26.30 -11.30
C PHE A 267 -10.61 27.80 -11.47
N SER A 268 -10.00 28.44 -10.48
CA SER A 268 -9.69 29.88 -10.52
C SER A 268 -8.54 30.22 -11.49
N LYS A 269 -7.91 29.21 -12.12
CA LYS A 269 -6.70 29.39 -12.97
C LYS A 269 -5.55 30.14 -12.27
N LEU A 270 -5.64 30.43 -10.97
CA LEU A 270 -4.58 31.10 -10.21
C LEU A 270 -3.27 30.28 -10.20
N ASP A 271 -3.41 28.96 -10.34
CA ASP A 271 -2.30 27.99 -10.41
C ASP A 271 -1.93 27.62 -11.86
N SER A 272 -2.52 28.29 -12.86
CA SER A 272 -2.17 28.05 -14.27
C SER A 272 -0.84 28.72 -14.61
N TRP A 273 0.13 27.88 -14.97
CA TRP A 273 1.49 28.26 -15.33
C TRP A 273 1.61 29.23 -16.52
N THR A 274 0.49 29.59 -17.18
CA THR A 274 0.46 30.65 -18.21
C THR A 274 0.83 32.04 -17.66
N ALA A 275 1.00 32.19 -16.35
CA ALA A 275 1.47 33.43 -15.73
C ALA A 275 2.98 33.45 -15.43
N LEU A 276 3.70 32.32 -15.58
CA LEU A 276 5.14 32.18 -15.27
C LEU A 276 6.02 31.84 -16.50
N LEU A 277 5.38 31.61 -17.67
CA LEU A 277 5.97 31.57 -19.02
C LEU A 277 5.42 32.77 -19.78
#